data_AF-A0A951BFN1-F1
#
_entry.id   AF-A0A951BFN1-F1
#
_cell.length_a   1.000
_cell.length_b   1.000
_cell.length_c   1.000
_cell.angle_alpha   90.00
_cell.angle_beta   90.00
_cell.angle_gamma   90.00
#
_symmetry.space_group_name_H-M   'P 1'
#
loop_
_entity.id
_entity.type
_entity.pdbx_description
1 polymer ?
#
loop_
_entity_poly.entity_id
_entity_poly.type
_entity_poly.pdbx_seq_one_letter_code
_entity_poly.pdbx_strand_id
1 'polypeptide(L)' 'MSRSGSEDAAEPLDAGICDRLFEGLRDAGRVLLAVSGGPDSIALLHLAASWSLRSGGPPLAVATVDHGLRPQARAE' A
#
# COMPACT_ATOMS: atom_id res chain seq x y z
N MET A 1 -24.51 2.28 -32.46
CA MET A 1 -23.38 1.40 -32.10
C MET A 1 -22.92 1.79 -30.71
N SER A 2 -23.42 1.07 -29.71
CA SER A 2 -23.19 1.32 -28.29
C SER A 2 -21.80 0.81 -27.87
N ARG A 3 -21.01 1.66 -27.24
CA ARG A 3 -19.98 1.26 -26.27
C ARG A 3 -20.24 2.03 -24.99
N SER A 4 -21.27 1.60 -24.25
CA SER A 4 -21.40 1.96 -22.84
C SER A 4 -20.52 0.98 -22.06
N GLY A 5 -19.21 1.23 -22.10
CA GLY A 5 -18.30 0.65 -21.11
C GLY A 5 -18.38 1.56 -19.91
N SER A 6 -19.20 1.20 -18.92
CA SER A 6 -19.01 1.70 -17.57
C SER A 6 -17.63 1.21 -17.14
N GLU A 7 -16.63 2.10 -17.21
CA GLU A 7 -15.44 1.94 -16.40
C GLU A 7 -15.96 1.88 -14.97
N ASP A 8 -15.83 0.72 -14.31
CA ASP A 8 -16.00 0.60 -12.86
C ASP A 8 -15.00 1.57 -12.23
N ALA A 9 -15.43 2.82 -12.03
CA ALA A 9 -14.66 3.80 -11.32
C ALA A 9 -14.60 3.32 -9.87
N ALA A 10 -13.54 2.58 -9.54
CA ALA A 10 -13.28 2.13 -8.19
C ALA A 10 -13.42 3.33 -7.25
N GLU A 11 -14.24 3.17 -6.21
CA GLU A 11 -14.46 4.22 -5.22
C GLU A 11 -13.11 4.66 -4.64
N PRO A 12 -12.82 5.98 -4.58
CA PRO A 12 -11.55 6.46 -4.06
C PRO A 12 -11.32 5.98 -2.62
N LEU A 13 -10.10 5.51 -2.33
CA LEU A 13 -9.69 5.14 -0.98
C LEU A 13 -9.56 6.40 -0.13
N ASP A 14 -10.56 6.64 0.73
CA ASP A 14 -10.50 7.69 1.74
C ASP A 14 -9.82 7.22 3.04
N ALA A 15 -9.65 8.17 3.97
CA ALA A 15 -9.01 7.88 5.25
C ALA A 15 -9.81 6.85 6.09
N GLY A 16 -11.13 6.88 6.05
CA GLY A 16 -11.98 5.97 6.85
C GLY A 16 -11.98 4.54 6.33
N ILE A 17 -11.86 4.35 5.02
CA ILE A 17 -11.62 3.03 4.42
C ILE A 17 -10.22 2.54 4.83
N CYS A 18 -9.19 3.38 4.71
CA CYS A 18 -7.83 3.01 5.09
C CYS A 18 -7.70 2.63 6.57
N ASP A 19 -8.32 3.41 7.47
CA ASP A 19 -8.29 3.13 8.90
C ASP A 19 -8.91 1.76 9.22
N ARG A 20 -10.01 1.40 8.56
CA ARG A 20 -10.63 0.07 8.69
C ARG A 20 -9.78 -1.05 8.11
N LEU A 21 -9.11 -0.83 6.98
CA LEU A 21 -8.24 -1.83 6.36
C LEU A 21 -7.03 -2.17 7.24
N PHE A 22 -6.48 -1.19 7.96
CA PHE A 22 -5.30 -1.38 8.81
C PHE A 22 -5.61 -1.67 10.28
N GLU A 23 -6.87 -1.65 10.71
CA GLU A 23 -7.27 -1.84 12.11
C GLU A 23 -6.67 -3.12 12.73
N GLY A 24 -6.64 -4.22 11.97
CA GLY A 24 -6.07 -5.50 12.41
C GLY A 24 -4.55 -5.47 12.69
N LEU A 25 -3.86 -4.40 12.29
CA LEU A 25 -2.43 -4.22 12.53
C LEU A 25 -2.14 -3.27 13.70
N ARG A 26 -3.16 -2.65 14.32
CA ARG A 26 -2.98 -1.59 15.33
C ARG A 26 -2.13 -2.05 16.52
N ASP A 27 -2.36 -3.27 17.00
CA ASP A 27 -1.70 -3.78 18.22
C ASP A 27 -0.38 -4.52 17.93
N ALA A 28 0.09 -4.53 16.68
CA ALA A 28 1.38 -5.12 16.35
C ALA A 28 2.53 -4.29 16.96
N GLY A 29 3.61 -4.93 17.43
CA GLY A 29 4.77 -4.18 17.94
C GLY A 29 5.54 -3.40 16.85
N ARG A 30 5.48 -3.87 15.60
CA ARG A 30 6.05 -3.26 14.39
C ARG A 30 5.43 -3.94 13.16
N VAL A 31 5.32 -3.24 12.05
CA VAL A 31 4.87 -3.81 10.76
C VAL A 31 6.01 -3.68 9.73
N LEU A 32 6.28 -4.75 9.00
CA LEU A 32 7.16 -4.74 7.83
C LEU A 32 6.31 -4.75 6.55
N LEU A 33 6.48 -3.73 5.72
CA LEU A 33 5.82 -3.62 4.43
C LEU A 33 6.78 -4.03 3.31
N ALA A 34 6.40 -5.05 2.54
CA ALA A 34 7.11 -5.42 1.33
C ALA A 34 6.66 -4.52 0.17
N VAL A 35 7.61 -3.88 -0.51
CA VAL A 35 7.38 -2.96 -1.63
C VAL A 35 8.16 -3.46 -2.84
N SER A 36 7.51 -3.54 -4.01
CA SER A 36 8.12 -4.01 -5.26
C SER A 36 8.56 -2.88 -6.18
N GLY A 37 8.32 -1.63 -5.79
CA GLY A 37 8.52 -0.45 -6.64
C GLY A 37 7.40 -0.22 -7.67
N GLY A 38 6.43 -1.14 -7.77
CA GLY A 38 5.23 -0.95 -8.60
C GLY A 38 4.26 0.07 -8.00
N PRO A 39 3.41 0.71 -8.83
CA PRO A 39 2.52 1.80 -8.40
C PRO A 39 1.59 1.40 -7.26
N ASP A 40 1.04 0.18 -7.28
CA ASP A 40 0.14 -0.31 -6.23
C ASP A 40 0.85 -0.45 -4.88
N SER A 41 2.08 -0.97 -4.89
CA SER A 41 2.87 -1.13 -3.66
C SER A 41 3.32 0.22 -3.08
N ILE A 42 3.59 1.20 -3.94
CA ILE A 42 3.91 2.56 -3.54
C ILE A 42 2.65 3.28 -3.00
N ALA A 43 1.49 3.10 -3.64
CA ALA A 43 0.23 3.59 -3.11
C ALA A 43 -0.05 3.00 -1.72
N LEU A 44 0.10 1.68 -1.54
CA LEU A 44 -0.03 1.02 -0.25
C LEU A 44 0.93 1.58 0.80
N LEU A 45 2.20 1.84 0.43
CA LEU A 45 3.17 2.49 1.31
C LEU A 45 2.70 3.86 1.79
N HIS A 46 2.19 4.70 0.89
CA HIS A 46 1.67 6.02 1.24
C HIS A 46 0.46 5.94 2.18
N LEU A 47 -0.47 5.02 1.91
CA LEU A 47 -1.67 4.81 2.74
C LEU A 47 -1.28 4.30 4.14
N ALA A 48 -0.39 3.32 4.23
CA ALA A 48 0.09 2.78 5.50
C ALA A 48 0.84 3.83 6.34
N ALA A 49 1.72 4.61 5.71
CA ALA A 49 2.44 5.70 6.38
C ALA A 49 1.48 6.78 6.90
N SER A 50 0.51 7.18 6.08
CA SER A 50 -0.53 8.14 6.46
C SER A 50 -1.37 7.65 7.65
N TRP A 51 -1.78 6.37 7.63
CA TRP A 51 -2.50 5.75 8.73
C TRP A 51 -1.67 5.70 10.02
N SER A 52 -0.41 5.25 9.96
CA SER A 52 0.47 5.16 11.13
C SER A 52 0.64 6.53 11.81
N LEU A 53 0.88 7.58 11.02
CA LEU A 53 1.04 8.96 11.53
C LEU A 53 -0.23 9.55 12.12
N ARG A 54 -1.39 9.34 11.47
CA ARG A 54 -2.67 9.93 11.88
C ARG A 54 -3.30 9.19 13.05
N SER A 55 -3.25 7.87 13.03
CA SER A 55 -4.05 7.00 13.91
C SER A 55 -3.22 6.36 15.02
N GLY A 56 -1.94 6.75 15.15
CA GLY A 56 -1.03 6.20 16.16
C GLY A 56 -0.69 4.74 15.95
N GLY A 57 -0.71 4.28 14.69
CA GLY A 57 -0.38 2.91 14.33
C GLY A 57 1.09 2.57 14.63
N PRO A 58 1.45 1.27 14.64
CA PRO A 58 2.78 0.85 15.03
C PRO A 58 3.85 1.36 14.06
N PRO A 59 5.14 1.37 14.49
CA PRO A 59 6.24 1.73 13.62
C PRO A 59 6.27 0.86 12.36
N LEU A 60 6.51 1.49 11.22
CA LEU A 60 6.65 0.81 9.93
C LEU A 60 8.13 0.62 9.59
N ALA A 61 8.46 -0.54 9.04
CA ALA A 61 9.68 -0.79 8.29
C ALA A 61 9.28 -1.14 6.85
N VAL A 62 10.14 -0.81 5.88
CA VAL A 62 9.89 -1.08 4.46
C VAL A 62 11.06 -1.90 3.92
N ALA A 63 10.75 -2.93 3.14
CA ALA A 63 11.75 -3.75 2.48
C ALA A 63 11.36 -4.05 1.04
N THR A 64 12.36 -4.14 0.19
CA THR A 64 12.26 -4.61 -1.20
C THR A 64 13.10 -5.88 -1.34
N VAL A 65 12.82 -6.70 -2.35
CA VAL A 65 13.52 -7.96 -2.58
C VAL A 65 14.16 -7.94 -3.96
N ASP A 66 15.49 -7.89 -4.01
CA ASP A 66 16.23 -8.15 -5.24
C ASP A 66 16.15 -9.65 -5.57
N HIS A 67 15.18 -9.99 -6.42
CA HIS A 67 14.98 -11.36 -6.88
C HIS A 67 15.89 -11.74 -8.06
N GLY A 68 16.68 -10.81 -8.62
CA GLY A 68 17.61 -11.08 -9.73
C GLY A 68 16.97 -11.47 -11.07
N LEU A 69 15.64 -11.51 -11.18
CA LEU A 69 14.92 -11.93 -12.40
C LEU A 69 14.97 -10.88 -13.52
N ARG A 70 15.33 -9.63 -13.18
CA ARG A 70 15.53 -8.54 -14.15
C ARG A 70 16.67 -7.63 -13.71
N PRO A 71 17.41 -7.00 -14.65
CA PRO A 71 18.54 -6.13 -14.30
C PRO A 71 18.19 -5.00 -13.33
N GLN A 72 16.96 -4.50 -13.38
CA GLN A 72 16.46 -3.41 -12.54
C GLN A 72 16.07 -3.84 -11.12
N ALA A 73 16.01 -5.15 -10.81
CA ALA A 73 15.58 -5.65 -9.50
C ALA A 73 16.50 -5.18 -8.35
N ARG A 74 17.75 -4.84 -8.65
CA ARG A 74 18.71 -4.24 -7.70
C ARG A 74 18.33 -2.83 -7.24
N ALA A 75 17.49 -2.15 -8.01
CA ALA A 75 17.05 -0.78 -7.74
C ALA A 75 15.60 -0.72 -7.23
N GLU A 76 14.95 -1.87 -7.07
CA GLU A 76 13.68 -2.00 -6.35
C GLU A 76 13.96 -1.88 -4.86
#